data_AF-A0A398DJD1-F1
#
_entry.id   AF-A0A398DJD1-F1
#
_cell.length_a   1.000
_cell.length_b   1.000
_cell.length_c   1.000
_cell.angle_alpha   90.00
_cell.angle_beta   90.00
_cell.angle_gamma   90.00
#
_symmetry.space_group_name_H-M   'P 1'
#
loop_
_entity.id
_entity.type
_entity.pdbx_description
1 polymer ?
#
loop_
_entity_poly.entity_id
_entity_poly.type
_entity_poly.pdbx_seq_one_letter_code
_entity_poly.pdbx_strand_id
1 'polypeptide(L)'
;VKQQPAMAKALAAAQAKAVDAATSAVQKGFLDAAKLTPAQLTAMQQFVALPLVSGITDNNKKADTVLTIINLGKLLPMTGQQQTINVSQTDLDKGIADIRENGGTIPLPAIGKTLLFLLLVYVLSALLTFVMQYIMSDVAQKTTYDMRKELDYKLAALPLRYYDMHSNGEILSRMTNDMDTISTTLQQGLTQVIVSVFQILGYIYMMLTISGKLTIVTLATLPLYILTTVLIARKSQKFYR
;
A
#
# COMPACT_ATOMS: atom_id res chain seq x y z
N VAL A 1 59.96 -1.87 -58.21
CA VAL A 1 59.74 -2.56 -56.91
C VAL A 1 58.69 -1.90 -56.01
N LYS A 2 58.35 -0.59 -56.13
CA LYS A 2 57.41 0.10 -55.22
C LYS A 2 55.89 -0.07 -55.49
N GLN A 3 55.44 -0.77 -56.54
CA GLN A 3 54.01 -0.86 -56.92
C GLN A 3 53.26 -2.13 -56.46
N GLN A 4 53.96 -3.22 -56.15
CA GLN A 4 53.35 -4.47 -55.64
C GLN A 4 52.53 -4.31 -54.34
N PRO A 5 52.96 -3.54 -53.32
CA PRO A 5 52.16 -3.39 -52.09
C PRO A 5 50.89 -2.54 -52.29
N ALA A 6 50.85 -1.64 -53.28
CA ALA A 6 49.69 -0.79 -53.55
C ALA A 6 48.55 -1.57 -54.24
N MET A 7 48.90 -2.48 -55.17
CA MET A 7 47.93 -3.31 -55.89
C MET A 7 47.34 -4.40 -54.98
N ALA A 8 48.15 -5.01 -54.10
CA ALA A 8 47.66 -5.95 -53.09
C ALA A 8 46.68 -5.28 -52.10
N LYS A 9 46.95 -4.04 -51.69
CA LYS A 9 46.05 -3.25 -50.84
C LYS A 9 44.75 -2.87 -51.55
N ALA A 10 44.81 -2.55 -52.85
CA ALA A 10 43.64 -2.26 -53.67
C ALA A 10 42.76 -3.51 -53.89
N LEU A 11 43.38 -4.69 -54.10
CA LEU A 11 42.67 -5.96 -54.23
C LEU A 11 42.00 -6.36 -52.91
N ALA A 12 42.70 -6.23 -51.78
CA ALA A 12 42.13 -6.47 -50.45
C ALA A 12 40.96 -5.51 -50.14
N ALA A 13 41.08 -4.24 -50.52
CA ALA A 13 40.00 -3.26 -50.36
C ALA A 13 38.80 -3.54 -51.27
N ALA A 14 39.03 -4.01 -52.50
CA ALA A 14 37.99 -4.42 -53.42
C ALA A 14 37.28 -5.71 -52.97
N GLN A 15 38.03 -6.68 -52.44
CA GLN A 15 37.47 -7.89 -51.82
C GLN A 15 36.64 -7.56 -50.58
N ALA A 16 37.14 -6.70 -49.69
CA ALA A 16 36.39 -6.24 -48.52
C ALA A 16 35.07 -5.55 -48.93
N LYS A 17 35.11 -4.64 -49.91
CA LYS A 17 33.90 -3.99 -50.46
C LYS A 17 32.93 -4.98 -51.11
N ALA A 18 33.44 -5.97 -51.83
CA ALA A 18 32.60 -6.99 -52.49
C ALA A 18 31.93 -7.91 -51.47
N VAL A 19 32.65 -8.29 -50.41
CA VAL A 19 32.11 -9.05 -49.28
C VAL A 19 31.04 -8.23 -48.56
N ASP A 20 31.34 -6.98 -48.16
CA ASP A 20 30.38 -6.10 -47.49
C ASP A 20 29.11 -5.88 -48.31
N ALA A 21 29.24 -5.67 -49.63
CA ALA A 21 28.11 -5.51 -50.54
C ALA A 21 27.28 -6.81 -50.64
N ALA A 22 27.92 -7.97 -50.72
CA ALA A 22 27.24 -9.27 -50.75
C ALA A 22 26.50 -9.55 -49.43
N THR A 23 27.15 -9.32 -48.29
CA THR A 23 26.55 -9.51 -46.96
C THR A 23 25.36 -8.58 -46.75
N SER A 24 25.47 -7.32 -47.19
CA SER A 24 24.39 -6.33 -47.10
C SER A 24 23.19 -6.71 -47.98
N ALA A 25 23.44 -7.24 -49.19
CA ALA A 25 22.38 -7.67 -50.10
C ALA A 25 21.61 -8.90 -49.56
N VAL A 26 22.34 -9.88 -49.01
CA VAL A 26 21.75 -11.06 -48.35
C VAL A 26 20.94 -10.65 -47.12
N GLN A 27 21.49 -9.76 -46.28
CA GLN A 27 20.80 -9.26 -45.09
C GLN A 27 19.51 -8.52 -45.47
N LYS A 28 19.55 -7.64 -46.47
CA LYS A 28 18.37 -6.93 -46.96
C LYS A 28 17.30 -7.90 -47.48
N GLY A 29 17.67 -8.89 -48.30
CA GLY A 29 16.75 -9.90 -48.80
C GLY A 29 16.09 -10.73 -47.68
N PHE A 30 16.85 -11.07 -46.64
CA PHE A 30 16.31 -11.75 -45.46
C PHE A 30 15.35 -10.86 -44.66
N LEU A 31 15.73 -9.61 -44.39
CA LEU A 31 14.90 -8.65 -43.64
C LEU A 31 13.55 -8.41 -44.33
N ASP A 32 13.56 -8.26 -45.66
CA ASP A 32 12.36 -8.06 -46.46
C ASP A 32 11.46 -9.32 -46.45
N ALA A 33 12.05 -10.51 -46.58
CA ALA A 33 11.31 -11.78 -46.52
C ALA A 33 10.70 -12.06 -45.14
N ALA A 34 11.43 -11.72 -44.07
CA ALA A 34 11.00 -11.92 -42.68
C ALA A 34 10.16 -10.77 -42.11
N LYS A 35 9.99 -9.66 -42.86
CA LYS A 35 9.36 -8.41 -42.41
C LYS A 35 9.99 -7.84 -41.12
N LEU A 36 11.32 -7.91 -41.03
CA LEU A 36 12.09 -7.46 -39.88
C LEU A 36 12.83 -6.16 -40.20
N THR A 37 12.99 -5.30 -39.20
CA THR A 37 13.92 -4.16 -39.28
C THR A 37 15.36 -4.62 -39.00
N PRO A 38 16.39 -3.91 -39.51
CA PRO A 38 17.79 -4.20 -39.17
C PRO A 38 18.04 -4.22 -37.65
N ALA A 39 17.37 -3.33 -36.92
CA ALA A 39 17.45 -3.26 -35.45
C ALA A 39 16.85 -4.50 -34.77
N GLN A 40 15.73 -5.01 -35.27
CA GLN A 40 15.11 -6.26 -34.78
C GLN A 40 16.04 -7.46 -34.98
N LEU A 41 16.69 -7.56 -36.14
CA LEU A 41 17.64 -8.63 -36.41
C LEU A 41 18.86 -8.59 -35.49
N THR A 42 19.45 -7.41 -35.28
CA THR A 42 20.57 -7.23 -34.34
C THR A 42 20.13 -7.54 -32.90
N ALA A 43 18.93 -7.12 -32.50
CA ALA A 43 18.38 -7.44 -31.17
C ALA A 43 18.18 -8.95 -30.98
N MET A 44 17.71 -9.67 -32.00
CA MET A 44 17.61 -11.14 -31.97
C MET A 44 18.97 -11.82 -31.83
N GLN A 45 19.98 -11.36 -32.57
CA GLN A 45 21.35 -11.88 -32.48
C GLN A 45 21.95 -11.66 -31.09
N GLN A 46 21.79 -10.45 -30.54
CA GLN A 46 22.25 -10.12 -29.20
C GLN A 46 21.52 -10.92 -28.12
N PHE A 47 20.21 -11.11 -28.28
CA PHE A 47 19.40 -11.89 -27.33
C PHE A 47 19.82 -13.36 -27.26
N VAL A 48 20.06 -13.99 -28.42
CA VAL A 48 20.52 -15.39 -28.50
C VAL A 48 21.93 -15.55 -27.93
N ALA A 49 22.77 -14.51 -28.01
CA ALA A 49 24.12 -14.51 -27.46
C ALA A 49 24.17 -14.29 -25.93
N LEU A 50 23.05 -13.99 -25.27
CA LEU A 50 23.04 -13.74 -23.83
C LEU A 50 23.25 -15.05 -23.04
N PRO A 51 23.99 -14.99 -21.92
CA PRO A 51 24.09 -16.11 -20.98
C PRO A 51 22.74 -16.40 -20.33
N LEU A 52 22.46 -17.68 -20.04
CA LEU A 52 21.28 -18.07 -19.27
C LEU A 52 21.35 -17.48 -17.86
N VAL A 53 20.31 -16.73 -17.48
CA VAL A 53 20.22 -16.01 -16.19
C VAL A 53 20.40 -16.94 -14.98
N SER A 54 19.94 -18.19 -15.09
CA SER A 54 20.08 -19.22 -14.04
C SER A 54 21.54 -19.66 -13.78
N GLY A 55 22.43 -19.50 -14.77
CA GLY A 55 23.84 -19.87 -14.67
C GLY A 55 24.74 -18.75 -14.11
N ILE A 56 24.20 -17.55 -13.85
CA ILE A 56 24.97 -16.41 -13.40
C ILE A 56 24.97 -16.37 -11.86
N THR A 57 26.13 -16.60 -11.25
CA THR A 57 26.31 -16.58 -9.79
C THR A 57 26.40 -15.16 -9.21
N ASP A 58 26.89 -14.19 -10.00
CA ASP A 58 27.05 -12.79 -9.58
C ASP A 58 25.72 -12.03 -9.74
N ASN A 59 25.17 -11.53 -8.63
CA ASN A 59 23.89 -10.81 -8.60
C ASN A 59 23.88 -9.55 -9.47
N ASN A 60 25.01 -8.82 -9.59
CA ASN A 60 25.10 -7.63 -10.42
C ASN A 60 25.05 -8.00 -11.90
N LYS A 61 25.83 -9.00 -12.30
CA LYS A 61 25.81 -9.51 -13.69
C LYS A 61 24.45 -10.11 -14.05
N LYS A 62 23.78 -10.77 -13.09
CA LYS A 62 22.44 -11.30 -13.25
C LYS A 62 21.44 -10.17 -13.50
N ALA A 63 21.48 -9.13 -12.69
CA ALA A 63 20.61 -7.95 -12.82
C ALA A 63 20.83 -7.23 -14.17
N ASP A 64 22.09 -7.03 -14.56
CA ASP A 64 22.42 -6.39 -15.84
C ASP A 64 21.94 -7.23 -17.02
N THR A 65 22.11 -8.55 -16.96
CA THR A 65 21.60 -9.47 -17.99
C THR A 65 20.07 -9.42 -18.08
N VAL A 66 19.36 -9.41 -16.96
CA VAL A 66 17.89 -9.28 -16.93
C VAL A 66 17.45 -7.94 -17.53
N LEU A 67 18.15 -6.84 -17.22
CA LEU A 67 17.89 -5.54 -17.82
C LEU A 67 18.12 -5.54 -19.33
N THR A 68 19.20 -6.18 -19.80
CA THR A 68 19.47 -6.36 -21.23
C THR A 68 18.37 -7.19 -21.92
N ILE A 69 17.92 -8.29 -21.30
CA ILE A 69 16.80 -9.13 -21.80
C ILE A 69 15.54 -8.28 -21.98
N ILE A 70 15.19 -7.46 -20.99
CA ILE A 70 13.98 -6.63 -21.04
C ILE A 70 14.09 -5.55 -22.13
N ASN A 71 15.24 -4.88 -22.22
CA ASN A 71 15.46 -3.84 -23.23
C ASN A 71 15.51 -4.41 -24.66
N LEU A 72 16.16 -5.57 -24.87
CA LEU A 72 16.16 -6.26 -26.14
C LEU A 72 14.77 -6.81 -26.49
N GLY A 73 14.03 -7.34 -25.50
CA GLY A 73 12.68 -7.86 -25.66
C GLY A 73 11.70 -6.81 -26.21
N LYS A 74 11.86 -5.53 -25.83
CA LYS A 74 11.08 -4.41 -26.40
C LYS A 74 11.34 -4.19 -27.90
N LEU A 75 12.51 -4.60 -28.40
CA LEU A 75 12.92 -4.46 -29.79
C LEU A 75 12.66 -5.72 -30.62
N LEU A 76 12.28 -6.84 -30.01
CA LEU A 76 11.98 -8.08 -30.74
C LEU A 76 10.64 -7.96 -31.49
N PRO A 77 10.50 -8.63 -32.66
CA PRO A 77 9.24 -8.65 -33.38
C PRO A 77 8.16 -9.34 -32.55
N MET A 78 7.11 -8.61 -32.17
CA MET A 78 5.97 -9.20 -31.45
C MET A 78 5.06 -9.93 -32.44
N THR A 79 5.07 -11.25 -32.41
CA THR A 79 4.17 -12.08 -33.21
C THR A 79 2.89 -12.37 -32.41
N GLY A 80 1.82 -11.59 -32.67
CA GLY A 80 0.47 -11.83 -32.14
C GLY A 80 -0.08 -10.72 -31.24
N GLN A 81 -1.32 -10.90 -30.76
CA GLN A 81 -1.94 -10.05 -29.73
C GLN A 81 -1.42 -10.45 -28.35
N GLN A 82 -0.30 -9.89 -27.91
CA GLN A 82 0.11 -9.98 -26.50
C GLN A 82 -0.05 -8.63 -25.83
N GLN A 83 -0.71 -8.64 -24.68
CA GLN A 83 -0.84 -7.49 -23.80
C GLN A 83 0.56 -6.97 -23.48
N THR A 84 0.85 -5.74 -23.85
CA THR A 84 2.05 -5.04 -23.40
C THR A 84 1.94 -4.92 -21.89
N ILE A 85 2.73 -5.69 -21.15
CA ILE A 85 2.88 -5.48 -19.72
C ILE A 85 3.54 -4.10 -19.57
N ASN A 86 2.73 -3.09 -19.26
CA ASN A 86 3.17 -1.73 -19.01
C ASN A 86 3.84 -1.69 -17.63
N VAL A 87 5.11 -2.11 -17.56
CA VAL A 87 5.93 -1.98 -16.35
C VAL A 87 6.44 -0.55 -16.26
N SER A 88 6.14 0.15 -15.16
CA SER A 88 6.73 1.46 -14.89
C SER A 88 8.24 1.33 -14.74
N GLN A 89 9.00 2.33 -15.22
CA GLN A 89 10.46 2.36 -15.05
C GLN A 89 10.85 2.29 -13.57
N THR A 90 10.05 2.86 -12.66
CA THR A 90 10.26 2.78 -11.21
C THR A 90 10.16 1.36 -10.66
N ASP A 91 9.24 0.56 -11.19
CA ASP A 91 9.03 -0.81 -10.73
C ASP A 91 10.08 -1.74 -11.33
N LEU A 92 10.52 -1.43 -12.56
CA LEU A 92 11.68 -2.04 -13.18
C LEU A 92 12.95 -1.80 -12.35
N ASP A 93 13.20 -0.55 -11.96
CA ASP A 93 14.37 -0.17 -11.17
C ASP A 93 14.38 -0.86 -9.81
N LYS A 94 13.22 -0.94 -9.14
CA LYS A 94 13.07 -1.70 -7.89
C LYS A 94 13.33 -3.19 -8.08
N GLY A 95 12.80 -3.80 -9.14
CA GLY A 95 13.01 -5.22 -9.42
C GLY A 95 14.47 -5.54 -9.74
N ILE A 96 15.15 -4.70 -10.51
CA ILE A 96 16.58 -4.83 -10.80
C ILE A 96 17.42 -4.63 -9.53
N ALA A 97 17.07 -3.66 -8.68
CA ALA A 97 17.72 -3.46 -7.39
C ALA A 97 17.58 -4.69 -6.48
N ASP A 98 16.40 -5.29 -6.42
CA ASP A 98 16.16 -6.52 -5.64
C ASP A 98 16.96 -7.71 -6.17
N ILE A 99 17.14 -7.84 -7.50
CA ILE A 99 18.01 -8.87 -8.08
C ILE A 99 19.47 -8.63 -7.70
N ARG A 100 19.93 -7.37 -7.63
CA ARG A 100 21.30 -7.05 -7.19
C ARG A 100 21.53 -7.38 -5.72
N GLU A 101 20.54 -7.10 -4.88
CA GLU A 101 20.63 -7.29 -3.43
C GLU A 101 20.44 -8.76 -3.04
N ASN A 102 19.36 -9.40 -3.51
CA ASN A 102 18.91 -10.72 -3.07
C ASN A 102 19.09 -11.82 -4.13
N GLY A 103 19.69 -11.50 -5.28
CA GLY A 103 19.96 -12.48 -6.36
C GLY A 103 18.70 -13.00 -7.07
N GLY A 104 17.56 -12.33 -6.86
CA GLY A 104 16.24 -12.77 -7.32
C GLY A 104 15.60 -13.83 -6.42
N THR A 105 16.12 -14.04 -5.20
CA THR A 105 15.52 -14.92 -4.19
C THR A 105 14.62 -14.11 -3.26
N ILE A 106 13.51 -14.71 -2.82
CA ILE A 106 12.62 -14.07 -1.84
C ILE A 106 13.35 -14.04 -0.49
N PRO A 107 13.60 -12.87 0.13
CA PRO A 107 14.32 -12.77 1.40
C PRO A 107 13.43 -13.20 2.58
N LEU A 108 13.21 -14.52 2.71
CA LEU A 108 12.41 -15.14 3.78
C LEU A 108 12.82 -14.66 5.19
N PRO A 109 14.11 -14.48 5.52
CA PRO A 109 14.49 -13.97 6.85
C PRO A 109 14.05 -12.52 7.11
N ALA A 110 14.11 -11.65 6.09
CA ALA A 110 13.68 -10.26 6.22
C ALA A 110 12.16 -10.16 6.42
N ILE A 111 11.40 -10.98 5.68
CA ILE A 111 9.95 -11.11 5.86
C ILE A 111 9.64 -11.63 7.27
N GLY A 112 10.35 -12.66 7.72
CA GLY A 112 10.19 -13.22 9.08
C GLY A 112 10.42 -12.19 10.18
N LYS A 113 11.45 -11.34 10.06
CA LYS A 113 11.70 -10.25 11.01
C LYS A 113 10.56 -9.23 11.06
N THR A 114 10.04 -8.83 9.89
CA THR A 114 8.90 -7.91 9.80
C THR A 114 7.63 -8.50 10.40
N LEU A 115 7.36 -9.79 10.14
CA LEU A 115 6.23 -10.50 10.73
C LEU A 115 6.36 -10.63 12.25
N LEU A 116 7.55 -10.94 12.76
CA LEU A 116 7.79 -11.01 14.20
C LEU A 116 7.62 -9.65 14.88
N PHE A 117 8.12 -8.58 14.25
CA PHE A 117 7.91 -7.22 14.73
C PHE A 117 6.41 -6.86 14.76
N LEU A 118 5.68 -7.17 13.69
CA LEU A 118 4.24 -6.94 13.62
C LEU A 118 3.48 -7.73 14.70
N LEU A 119 3.86 -8.99 14.93
CA LEU A 119 3.30 -9.82 15.99
C LEU A 119 3.50 -9.18 17.36
N LEU A 120 4.71 -8.72 17.67
CA LEU A 120 5.00 -8.05 18.94
C LEU A 120 4.18 -6.78 19.13
N VAL A 121 4.04 -5.97 18.08
CA VAL A 121 3.21 -4.75 18.10
C VAL A 121 1.75 -5.11 18.36
N TYR A 122 1.21 -6.16 17.75
CA TYR A 122 -0.17 -6.59 17.98
C TYR A 122 -0.40 -7.18 19.36
N VAL A 123 0.53 -7.97 19.89
CA VAL A 123 0.45 -8.47 21.27
C VAL A 123 0.47 -7.30 22.26
N LEU A 124 1.38 -6.35 22.07
CA LEU A 124 1.44 -5.15 22.91
C LEU A 124 0.14 -4.33 22.80
N SER A 125 -0.37 -4.12 21.59
CA SER A 125 -1.64 -3.45 21.35
C SER A 125 -2.79 -4.13 22.09
N ALA A 126 -2.91 -5.46 21.97
CA ALA A 126 -3.94 -6.23 22.65
C ALA A 126 -3.86 -6.11 24.17
N LEU A 127 -2.65 -6.17 24.74
CA LEU A 127 -2.44 -5.96 26.18
C LEU A 127 -2.85 -4.56 26.63
N LEU A 128 -2.45 -3.52 25.90
CA LEU A 128 -2.82 -2.13 26.22
C LEU A 128 -4.32 -1.90 26.08
N THR A 129 -4.95 -2.44 25.03
CA THR A 129 -6.42 -2.38 24.86
C THR A 129 -7.14 -3.11 25.99
N PHE A 130 -6.66 -4.27 26.40
CA PHE A 130 -7.22 -5.01 27.53
C PHE A 130 -7.15 -4.20 28.83
N VAL A 131 -5.97 -3.63 29.14
CA VAL A 131 -5.78 -2.80 30.34
C VAL A 131 -6.68 -1.57 30.30
N MET A 132 -6.76 -0.88 29.16
CA MET A 132 -7.65 0.27 28.99
C MET A 132 -9.13 -0.12 29.21
N GLN A 133 -9.58 -1.23 28.61
CA GLN A 133 -10.96 -1.71 28.75
C GLN A 133 -11.28 -2.11 30.19
N TYR A 134 -10.33 -2.73 30.88
CA TYR A 134 -10.47 -3.10 32.29
C TYR A 134 -10.63 -1.85 33.17
N ILE A 135 -9.76 -0.84 33.00
CA ILE A 135 -9.84 0.43 33.73
C ILE A 135 -11.18 1.12 33.47
N MET A 136 -11.61 1.21 32.20
CA MET A 136 -12.87 1.88 31.85
C MET A 136 -14.10 1.12 32.35
N SER A 137 -14.02 -0.21 32.44
CA SER A 137 -15.06 -1.02 33.08
C SER A 137 -15.17 -0.72 34.57
N ASP A 138 -14.04 -0.64 35.29
CA ASP A 138 -14.02 -0.33 36.73
C ASP A 138 -14.57 1.09 37.00
N VAL A 139 -14.17 2.08 36.18
CA VAL A 139 -14.69 3.45 36.27
C VAL A 139 -16.20 3.49 36.08
N ALA A 140 -16.72 2.88 35.00
CA ALA A 140 -18.15 2.87 34.71
C ALA A 140 -18.96 2.20 35.84
N GLN A 141 -18.47 1.07 36.38
CA GLN A 141 -19.15 0.35 37.45
C GLN A 141 -19.14 1.13 38.77
N LYS A 142 -18.01 1.73 39.16
CA LYS A 142 -17.93 2.58 40.37
C LYS A 142 -18.86 3.77 40.27
N THR A 143 -18.87 4.48 39.15
CA THR A 143 -19.77 5.61 38.94
C THR A 143 -21.24 5.18 39.02
N THR A 144 -21.61 4.06 38.37
CA THR A 144 -23.00 3.53 38.46
C THR A 144 -23.36 3.09 39.86
N TYR A 145 -22.43 2.51 40.62
CA TYR A 145 -22.65 2.14 42.02
C TYR A 145 -22.95 3.37 42.89
N ASP A 146 -22.15 4.42 42.76
CA ASP A 146 -22.34 5.67 43.52
C ASP A 146 -23.67 6.33 43.14
N MET A 147 -24.02 6.38 41.85
CA MET A 147 -25.31 6.90 41.38
C MET A 147 -26.50 6.10 41.93
N ARG A 148 -26.42 4.76 41.95
CA ARG A 148 -27.48 3.91 42.53
C ARG A 148 -27.63 4.16 44.02
N LYS A 149 -26.51 4.27 44.74
CA LYS A 149 -26.52 4.57 46.17
C LYS A 149 -27.15 5.93 46.47
N GLU A 150 -26.79 6.97 45.73
CA GLU A 150 -27.39 8.31 45.87
C GLU A 150 -28.89 8.31 45.51
N LEU A 151 -29.26 7.59 44.45
CA LEU A 151 -30.65 7.43 44.05
C LEU A 151 -31.46 6.75 45.16
N ASP A 152 -30.97 5.68 45.75
CA ASP A 152 -31.64 4.95 46.84
C ASP A 152 -31.87 5.85 48.06
N TYR A 153 -30.85 6.61 48.48
CA TYR A 153 -31.00 7.59 49.55
C TYR A 153 -32.04 8.66 49.22
N LYS A 154 -32.05 9.13 47.97
CA LYS A 154 -33.00 10.15 47.53
C LYS A 154 -34.43 9.61 47.51
N LEU A 155 -34.62 8.41 46.99
CA LEU A 155 -35.92 7.73 46.96
C LEU A 155 -36.45 7.54 48.39
N ALA A 156 -35.63 7.03 49.31
CA ALA A 156 -36.04 6.84 50.70
C ALA A 156 -36.49 8.14 51.42
N ALA A 157 -36.04 9.31 50.96
CA ALA A 157 -36.39 10.60 51.53
C ALA A 157 -37.61 11.28 50.86
N LEU A 158 -38.20 10.69 49.82
CA LEU A 158 -39.33 11.29 49.10
C LEU A 158 -40.67 11.10 49.84
N PRO A 159 -41.58 12.09 49.80
CA PRO A 159 -42.89 11.98 50.42
C PRO A 159 -43.79 10.99 49.66
N LEU A 160 -44.74 10.37 50.36
CA LEU A 160 -45.67 9.39 49.79
C LEU A 160 -46.37 9.87 48.51
N ARG A 161 -46.73 11.16 48.45
CA ARG A 161 -47.35 11.80 47.28
C ARG A 161 -46.56 11.62 45.98
N TYR A 162 -45.22 11.52 46.06
CA TYR A 162 -44.39 11.27 44.88
C TYR A 162 -44.68 9.90 44.27
N TYR A 163 -44.84 8.89 45.12
CA TYR A 163 -45.12 7.51 44.73
C TYR A 163 -46.56 7.33 44.22
N ASP A 164 -47.51 8.14 44.69
CA ASP A 164 -48.88 8.14 44.18
C ASP A 164 -48.99 8.77 42.77
N MET A 165 -48.04 9.66 42.42
CA MET A 165 -48.04 10.39 41.14
C MET A 165 -47.22 9.71 40.04
N HIS A 166 -46.41 8.69 40.36
CA HIS A 166 -45.56 7.98 39.40
C HIS A 166 -45.80 6.47 39.46
N SER A 167 -45.75 5.79 38.32
CA SER A 167 -45.86 4.33 38.32
C SER A 167 -44.61 3.69 38.92
N ASN A 168 -44.79 2.61 39.69
CA ASN A 168 -43.66 1.83 40.22
C ASN A 168 -42.74 1.33 39.09
N GLY A 169 -43.29 1.02 37.91
CA GLY A 169 -42.53 0.61 36.74
C GLY A 169 -41.64 1.73 36.16
N GLU A 170 -42.11 2.98 36.18
CA GLU A 170 -41.30 4.12 35.75
C GLU A 170 -40.09 4.32 36.67
N ILE A 171 -40.30 4.26 37.99
CA ILE A 171 -39.22 4.42 38.98
C ILE A 171 -38.19 3.30 38.82
N LEU A 172 -38.65 2.03 38.72
CA LEU A 172 -37.76 0.88 38.55
C LEU A 172 -37.01 0.94 37.20
N SER A 173 -37.67 1.36 36.13
CA SER A 173 -37.05 1.53 34.82
C SER A 173 -35.94 2.58 34.86
N ARG A 174 -36.17 3.74 35.49
CA ARG A 174 -35.12 4.76 35.65
C ARG A 174 -33.97 4.26 36.53
N MET A 175 -34.27 3.54 37.60
CA MET A 175 -33.26 2.97 38.49
C MET A 175 -32.38 1.91 37.80
N THR A 176 -32.94 1.14 36.89
CA THR A 176 -32.26 0.02 36.21
C THR A 176 -31.76 0.44 34.84
N ASN A 177 -32.68 0.69 33.89
CA ASN A 177 -32.37 0.96 32.48
C ASN A 177 -31.58 2.25 32.26
N ASP A 178 -31.90 3.37 32.94
CA ASP A 178 -31.14 4.60 32.75
C ASP A 178 -29.72 4.45 33.32
N MET A 179 -29.59 3.80 34.48
CA MET A 179 -28.29 3.52 35.10
C MET A 179 -27.42 2.60 34.26
N ASP A 180 -28.01 1.57 33.64
CA ASP A 180 -27.31 0.68 32.71
C ASP A 180 -26.91 1.40 31.42
N THR A 181 -27.78 2.29 30.92
CA THR A 181 -27.47 3.15 29.77
C THR A 181 -26.30 4.08 30.06
N ILE A 182 -26.28 4.69 31.26
CA ILE A 182 -25.16 5.54 31.69
C ILE A 182 -23.89 4.69 31.82
N SER A 183 -23.95 3.52 32.44
CA SER A 183 -22.80 2.62 32.59
C SER A 183 -22.18 2.27 31.23
N THR A 184 -23.03 1.86 30.28
CA THR A 184 -22.61 1.52 28.92
C THR A 184 -22.03 2.74 28.19
N THR A 185 -22.65 3.91 28.36
CA THR A 185 -22.18 5.16 27.72
C THR A 185 -20.83 5.61 28.29
N LEU A 186 -20.63 5.50 29.59
CA LEU A 186 -19.34 5.78 30.23
C LEU A 186 -18.27 4.77 29.77
N GLN A 187 -18.62 3.48 29.69
CA GLN A 187 -17.65 2.47 29.28
C GLN A 187 -17.29 2.58 27.80
N GLN A 188 -18.26 2.65 26.90
CA GLN A 188 -18.02 2.61 25.45
C GLN A 188 -17.80 4.00 24.87
N GLY A 189 -18.68 4.95 25.21
CA GLY A 189 -18.65 6.31 24.66
C GLY A 189 -17.38 7.05 25.03
N LEU A 190 -17.02 7.05 26.32
CA LEU A 190 -15.79 7.72 26.78
C LEU A 190 -14.54 7.06 26.19
N THR A 191 -14.49 5.73 26.17
CA THR A 191 -13.40 4.97 25.53
C THR A 191 -13.26 5.34 24.06
N GLN A 192 -14.37 5.40 23.32
CA GLN A 192 -14.35 5.77 21.91
C GLN A 192 -13.83 7.19 21.72
N VAL A 193 -14.23 8.14 22.56
CA VAL A 193 -13.73 9.53 22.48
C VAL A 193 -12.21 9.57 22.69
N ILE A 194 -11.71 8.88 23.71
CA ILE A 194 -10.28 8.81 24.00
C ILE A 194 -9.51 8.21 22.81
N VAL A 195 -9.94 7.05 22.31
CA VAL A 195 -9.32 6.38 21.16
C VAL A 195 -9.34 7.29 19.93
N SER A 196 -10.47 7.93 19.66
CA SER A 196 -10.64 8.81 18.49
C SER A 196 -9.70 10.02 18.55
N VAL A 197 -9.50 10.62 19.73
CA VAL A 197 -8.53 11.72 19.90
C VAL A 197 -7.12 11.26 19.58
N PHE A 198 -6.67 10.13 20.14
CA PHE A 198 -5.34 9.59 19.86
C PHE A 198 -5.17 9.21 18.38
N GLN A 199 -6.19 8.63 17.76
CA GLN A 199 -6.16 8.31 16.33
C GLN A 199 -6.05 9.56 15.46
N ILE A 200 -6.86 10.59 15.72
CA ILE A 200 -6.81 11.84 14.97
C ILE A 200 -5.42 12.48 15.08
N LEU A 201 -4.89 12.57 16.30
CA LEU A 201 -3.54 13.10 16.52
C LEU A 201 -2.48 12.25 15.80
N GLY A 202 -2.57 10.93 15.89
CA GLY A 202 -1.66 10.00 15.23
C GLY A 202 -1.70 10.12 13.70
N TYR A 203 -2.89 10.23 13.12
CA TYR A 203 -3.05 10.42 11.67
C TYR A 203 -2.48 11.75 11.21
N ILE A 204 -2.80 12.85 11.89
CA ILE A 204 -2.24 14.17 11.55
C ILE A 204 -0.72 14.16 11.65
N TYR A 205 -0.16 13.57 12.72
CA TYR A 205 1.29 13.44 12.90
C TYR A 205 1.94 12.64 11.76
N MET A 206 1.38 11.48 11.41
CA MET A 206 1.87 10.64 10.32
C MET A 206 1.76 11.36 8.97
N MET A 207 0.65 12.05 8.70
CA MET A 207 0.46 12.80 7.46
C MET A 207 1.45 13.97 7.34
N LEU A 208 1.68 14.73 8.41
CA LEU A 208 2.66 15.82 8.42
C LEU A 208 4.09 15.32 8.17
N THR A 209 4.43 14.14 8.70
CA THR A 209 5.75 13.52 8.52
C THR A 209 5.97 13.03 7.09
N ILE A 210 4.93 12.53 6.42
CA ILE A 210 5.02 12.06 5.02
C ILE A 210 4.98 13.24 4.03
N SER A 211 3.99 14.12 4.16
CA SER A 211 3.83 15.29 3.29
C SER A 211 2.88 16.34 3.89
N GLY A 212 3.44 17.46 4.34
CA GLY A 212 2.65 18.59 4.83
C GLY A 212 1.70 19.18 3.78
N LYS A 213 2.08 19.16 2.49
CA LYS A 213 1.24 19.70 1.41
C LYS A 213 -0.06 18.91 1.24
N LEU A 214 0.03 17.58 1.19
CA LEU A 214 -1.15 16.72 1.10
C LEU A 214 -2.01 16.84 2.37
N THR A 215 -1.37 16.97 3.54
CA THR A 215 -2.09 17.16 4.81
C THR A 215 -2.99 18.38 4.79
N ILE A 216 -2.49 19.54 4.33
CA ILE A 216 -3.29 20.78 4.24
C ILE A 216 -4.48 20.59 3.29
N VAL A 217 -4.25 19.97 2.14
CA VAL A 217 -5.33 19.67 1.18
C VAL A 217 -6.40 18.78 1.83
N THR A 218 -6.02 17.70 2.52
CA THR A 218 -6.96 16.83 3.22
C THR A 218 -7.70 17.56 4.33
N LEU A 219 -7.00 18.33 5.17
CA LEU A 219 -7.62 19.10 6.26
C LEU A 219 -8.59 20.16 5.72
N ALA A 220 -8.33 20.75 4.55
CA ALA A 220 -9.25 21.68 3.91
C ALA A 220 -10.55 21.00 3.41
N THR A 221 -10.52 19.70 3.10
CA THR A 221 -11.73 18.94 2.71
C THR A 221 -12.61 18.54 3.91
N LEU A 222 -12.05 18.50 5.12
CA LEU A 222 -12.75 18.09 6.35
C LEU A 222 -13.94 19.01 6.69
N PRO A 223 -13.81 20.36 6.67
CA PRO A 223 -14.94 21.27 6.86
C PRO A 223 -16.07 21.05 5.85
N LEU A 224 -15.75 20.77 4.59
CA LEU A 224 -16.74 20.49 3.55
C LEU A 224 -17.51 19.19 3.86
N TYR A 225 -16.80 18.15 4.30
CA TYR A 225 -17.43 16.90 4.76
C TYR A 225 -18.34 17.10 5.98
N ILE A 226 -17.90 17.88 6.96
CA ILE A 226 -18.71 18.18 8.16
C ILE A 226 -19.95 18.98 7.75
N LEU A 227 -19.80 20.01 6.91
CA LEU A 227 -20.91 20.84 6.46
C LEU A 227 -21.97 20.01 5.73
N THR A 228 -21.55 19.20 4.76
CA THR A 228 -22.46 18.32 4.00
C THR A 228 -23.18 17.32 4.91
N THR A 229 -22.45 16.69 5.83
CA THR A 229 -23.03 15.75 6.80
C THR A 229 -24.06 16.43 7.71
N VAL A 230 -23.74 17.61 8.26
CA VAL A 230 -24.65 18.37 9.14
C VAL A 230 -25.91 18.81 8.40
N LEU A 231 -25.79 19.27 7.15
CA LEU A 231 -26.94 19.66 6.34
C LEU A 231 -27.87 18.48 6.08
N ILE A 232 -27.31 17.32 5.75
CA ILE A 232 -28.08 16.08 5.51
C ILE A 232 -28.72 15.61 6.82
N ALA A 233 -27.98 15.57 7.92
CA ALA A 233 -28.49 15.13 9.22
C ALA A 233 -29.66 16.00 9.70
N ARG A 234 -29.55 17.33 9.57
CA ARG A 234 -30.64 18.27 9.90
C ARG A 234 -31.89 18.03 9.06
N LYS A 235 -31.74 17.78 7.76
CA LYS A 235 -32.86 17.49 6.87
C LYS A 235 -33.51 16.14 7.22
N SER A 236 -32.69 15.13 7.54
CA SER A 236 -33.14 13.78 7.90
C SER A 236 -33.90 13.75 9.23
N GLN A 237 -33.45 14.48 10.25
CA GLN A 237 -34.15 14.54 11.55
C GLN A 237 -35.60 15.03 11.44
N LYS A 238 -35.94 15.81 10.41
CA LYS A 238 -37.31 16.27 10.17
C LYS A 238 -38.26 15.15 9.70
N PHE A 239 -37.73 14.04 9.20
CA PHE A 239 -38.50 12.89 8.71
C PHE A 239 -38.58 11.72 9.71
N TYR A 240 -37.70 11.68 10.71
CA TYR A 240 -37.64 10.61 11.74
C TYR A 240 -38.09 11.08 13.14
N ARG A 241 -38.64 12.30 13.25
CA ARG A 241 -39.33 12.78 14.45
C ARG A 241 -40.83 12.61 14.31
#